data_AF-A0A7D9JF20-F1
#
_entry.id   AF-A0A7D9JF20-F1
#
_cell.length_a   1.000
_cell.length_b   1.000
_cell.length_c   1.000
_cell.angle_alpha   90.00
_cell.angle_beta   90.00
_cell.angle_gamma   90.00
#
_symmetry.space_group_name_H-M   'P 1'
#
loop_
_entity.id
_entity.type
_entity.pdbx_description
1 polymer ?
#
loop_
_entity_poly.entity_id
_entity_poly.type
_entity_poly.pdbx_seq_one_letter_code
_entity_poly.pdbx_strand_id
1 'polypeptide(L)'
;MKKKTATEVRRVLKSIFSRHGIPERVRSDNGPPFDSGEYLHFANEWGFKVRHSSPKYPQSNGEVQRAVQTIKRLLKKEKEKEKALLAYRSTPLSCAYSPAELLMGRKIRTTVPTFHKLLTPKWHDLIKLQEHEAQSKLQQQKYFNTRHCAMPLKQIPQGTEVHISTHPENGVVKTSTESPRQYEVETPTGVIKRNRVQLLLNATVFSSTARKNYRAKRN
;
A
#
# COMPACT_ATOMS: atom_id res chain seq x y z
N MET A 1 11.75 18.57 3.21
CA MET A 1 11.27 18.69 1.82
C MET A 1 10.50 19.98 1.73
N LYS A 2 10.94 20.92 0.88
CA LYS A 2 10.30 22.25 0.75
C LYS A 2 9.23 22.21 -0.35
N LYS A 3 9.41 21.37 -1.39
CA LYS A 3 8.41 21.09 -2.44
C LYS A 3 8.34 19.60 -2.79
N LYS A 4 7.19 19.13 -3.27
CA LYS A 4 6.97 17.73 -3.72
C LYS A 4 7.36 17.54 -5.19
N THR A 5 8.60 17.85 -5.54
CA THR A 5 9.11 17.67 -6.92
C THR A 5 9.80 16.32 -7.08
N ALA A 6 9.90 15.83 -8.33
CA ALA A 6 10.62 14.61 -8.65
C ALA A 6 12.09 14.68 -8.20
N THR A 7 12.73 15.84 -8.37
CA THR A 7 14.10 16.11 -7.93
C THR A 7 14.28 15.95 -6.41
N GLU A 8 13.39 16.52 -5.60
CA GLU A 8 13.47 16.40 -4.14
C GLU A 8 13.23 14.96 -3.68
N VAL A 9 12.26 14.26 -4.28
CA VAL A 9 11.98 12.85 -3.98
C VAL A 9 13.18 11.97 -4.31
N ARG A 10 13.77 12.11 -5.50
CA ARG A 10 14.98 11.38 -5.90
C ARG A 10 16.12 11.60 -4.91
N ARG A 11 16.39 12.85 -4.51
CA ARG A 11 17.44 13.16 -3.51
C ARG A 11 17.21 12.43 -2.19
N VAL A 12 15.97 12.42 -1.69
CA VAL A 12 15.62 11.73 -0.44
C VAL A 12 15.78 10.21 -0.60
N LEU A 13 15.31 9.64 -1.71
CA LEU A 13 15.43 8.21 -1.99
C LEU A 13 16.90 7.78 -2.12
N LYS A 14 17.74 8.53 -2.85
CA LYS A 14 19.19 8.25 -2.94
C LYS A 14 19.85 8.17 -1.56
N SER A 15 19.48 9.06 -0.64
CA SER A 15 19.97 9.01 0.76
C SER A 15 19.47 7.81 1.54
N ILE A 16 18.26 7.32 1.28
CA ILE A 16 17.71 6.12 1.94
C ILE A 16 18.40 4.87 1.36
N PHE A 17 18.50 4.79 0.04
CA PHE A 17 19.09 3.65 -0.66
C PHE A 17 20.58 3.49 -0.36
N SER A 18 21.32 4.59 -0.21
CA SER A 18 22.74 4.51 0.18
C SER A 18 22.95 3.94 1.59
N ARG A 19 21.94 4.04 2.48
CA ARG A 19 22.02 3.54 3.86
C ARG A 19 21.50 2.11 4.02
N HIS A 20 20.53 1.71 3.21
CA HIS A 20 19.78 0.46 3.41
C HIS A 20 19.83 -0.49 2.21
N GLY A 21 20.46 -0.08 1.11
CA GLY A 21 20.40 -0.77 -0.17
C GLY A 21 19.21 -0.32 -1.02
N ILE A 22 19.30 -0.63 -2.31
CA ILE A 22 18.23 -0.36 -3.27
C ILE A 22 17.18 -1.47 -3.15
N PRO A 23 15.91 -1.15 -2.92
CA PRO A 23 14.85 -2.16 -2.86
C PRO A 23 14.54 -2.70 -4.26
N GLU A 24 14.07 -3.94 -4.36
CA GLU A 24 13.61 -4.49 -5.64
C GLU A 24 12.38 -3.75 -6.20
N ARG A 25 11.53 -3.25 -5.31
CA ARG A 25 10.24 -2.64 -5.66
C ARG A 25 9.93 -1.44 -4.78
N VAL A 26 9.46 -0.36 -5.40
CA VAL A 26 8.93 0.82 -4.71
C VAL A 26 7.47 0.99 -5.08
N ARG A 27 6.60 1.07 -4.06
CA ARG A 27 5.17 1.28 -4.25
C ARG A 27 4.82 2.75 -4.04
N SER A 28 4.13 3.34 -5.00
CA SER A 28 3.66 4.74 -4.95
C SER A 28 2.25 4.87 -5.49
N ASP A 29 1.65 6.04 -5.32
CA ASP A 29 0.43 6.38 -6.05
C ASP A 29 0.74 6.77 -7.50
N ASN A 30 -0.31 6.98 -8.30
CA ASN A 30 -0.23 7.54 -9.66
C ASN A 30 -0.20 9.07 -9.64
N GLY A 31 0.20 9.69 -8.52
CA GLY A 31 0.27 11.14 -8.40
C GLY A 31 1.65 11.66 -8.83
N PRO A 32 1.74 12.87 -9.40
CA PRO A 32 3.02 13.58 -9.45
C PRO A 32 3.63 13.69 -8.04
N PRO A 33 4.94 13.48 -7.88
CA PRO A 33 5.95 13.31 -8.93
C PRO A 33 6.26 11.85 -9.31
N PHE A 34 5.51 10.86 -8.81
CA PHE A 34 5.86 9.45 -8.97
C PHE A 34 5.52 8.87 -10.35
N ASP A 35 4.66 9.53 -11.10
CA ASP A 35 4.31 9.18 -12.50
C ASP A 35 5.09 10.02 -13.53
N SER A 36 6.13 10.75 -13.11
CA SER A 36 6.92 11.56 -14.04
C SER A 36 7.96 10.70 -14.78
N GLY A 37 8.25 11.05 -16.04
CA GLY A 37 9.32 10.41 -16.81
C GLY A 37 10.68 10.47 -16.09
N GLU A 38 10.96 11.55 -15.37
CA GLU A 38 12.17 11.66 -14.54
C GLU A 38 12.26 10.60 -13.43
N TYR A 39 11.13 10.28 -12.79
CA TYR A 39 11.08 9.28 -11.72
C TYR A 39 11.23 7.87 -12.28
N LEU A 40 10.60 7.59 -13.43
CA LEU A 40 10.73 6.31 -14.13
C LEU A 40 12.16 6.10 -14.66
N HIS A 41 12.79 7.15 -15.20
CA HIS A 41 14.19 7.09 -15.61
C HIS A 41 15.11 6.78 -14.43
N PHE A 42 14.90 7.46 -13.29
CA PHE A 42 15.63 7.16 -12.05
C PHE A 42 15.42 5.73 -11.56
N ALA A 43 14.21 5.19 -11.67
CA ALA A 43 13.91 3.81 -11.32
C ALA A 43 14.67 2.80 -12.18
N ASN A 44 14.76 3.05 -13.49
CA ASN A 44 15.53 2.24 -14.42
C ASN A 44 17.03 2.35 -14.17
N GLU A 45 17.55 3.57 -13.96
CA GLU A 45 18.97 3.82 -13.67
C GLU A 45 19.42 3.10 -12.39
N TRP A 46 18.59 3.12 -11.35
CA TRP A 46 18.90 2.51 -10.05
C TRP A 46 18.46 1.04 -9.95
N GLY A 47 17.75 0.51 -10.96
CA GLY A 47 17.40 -0.91 -11.04
C GLY A 47 16.24 -1.36 -10.14
N PHE A 48 15.32 -0.47 -9.75
CA PHE A 48 14.14 -0.84 -8.95
C PHE A 48 12.84 -0.74 -9.75
N LYS A 49 11.87 -1.62 -9.47
CA LYS A 49 10.57 -1.62 -10.15
C LYS A 49 9.57 -0.71 -9.44
N VAL A 50 8.94 0.22 -10.17
CA VAL A 50 7.84 1.02 -9.63
C VAL A 50 6.53 0.24 -9.74
N ARG A 51 5.81 0.10 -8.63
CA ARG A 51 4.47 -0.48 -8.59
C ARG A 51 3.47 0.58 -8.17
N HIS A 52 2.62 0.97 -9.11
CA HIS A 52 1.60 1.96 -8.81
C HIS A 52 0.31 1.36 -8.27
N SER A 53 -0.33 2.06 -7.35
CA SER A 53 -1.72 1.78 -6.96
C SER A 53 -2.70 2.18 -8.07
N SER A 54 -3.78 1.42 -8.25
CA SER A 54 -4.90 1.80 -9.13
C SER A 54 -5.37 3.23 -8.81
N PRO A 55 -5.60 4.09 -9.82
CA PRO A 55 -6.03 5.46 -9.57
C PRO A 55 -7.33 5.48 -8.75
N LYS A 56 -7.46 6.46 -7.84
CA LYS A 56 -8.63 6.64 -6.96
C LYS A 56 -9.00 5.40 -6.12
N TYR A 57 -8.01 4.57 -5.76
CA TYR A 57 -8.21 3.44 -4.84
C TYR A 57 -7.40 3.65 -3.54
N PRO A 58 -7.86 4.50 -2.61
CA PRO A 58 -7.08 4.88 -1.42
C PRO A 58 -6.76 3.69 -0.50
N GLN A 59 -7.57 2.64 -0.54
CA GLN A 59 -7.37 1.42 0.27
C GLN A 59 -6.03 0.74 -0.02
N SER A 60 -5.52 0.77 -1.26
CA SER A 60 -4.21 0.17 -1.57
C SER A 60 -3.02 0.93 -0.97
N ASN A 61 -3.23 2.18 -0.53
CA ASN A 61 -2.22 3.02 0.09
C ASN A 61 -2.45 3.15 1.61
N GLY A 62 -3.32 2.31 2.18
CA GLY A 62 -3.69 2.36 3.59
C GLY A 62 -2.49 2.23 4.53
N GLU A 63 -1.50 1.39 4.20
CA GLU A 63 -0.28 1.24 4.99
C GLU A 63 0.53 2.53 5.07
N VAL A 64 0.74 3.19 3.93
CA VAL A 64 1.43 4.49 3.87
C VAL A 64 0.67 5.54 4.66
N GLN A 65 -0.67 5.60 4.52
CA GLN A 65 -1.50 6.54 5.27
C GLN A 65 -1.42 6.30 6.78
N ARG A 66 -1.42 5.05 7.22
CA ARG A 66 -1.25 4.68 8.64
C ARG A 66 0.13 5.05 9.15
N ALA A 67 1.19 4.78 8.38
CA ALA A 67 2.54 5.17 8.74
C ALA A 67 2.66 6.71 8.90
N VAL A 68 2.12 7.48 7.96
CA VAL A 68 2.08 8.95 8.04
C VAL A 68 1.29 9.40 9.28
N GLN A 69 0.16 8.75 9.59
CA GLN A 69 -0.62 9.06 10.79
C GLN A 69 0.20 8.82 12.07
N THR A 70 0.91 7.69 12.15
CA THR A 70 1.79 7.36 13.29
C THR A 70 2.88 8.41 13.45
N ILE A 71 3.56 8.79 12.37
CA ILE A 71 4.62 9.82 12.40
C ILE A 71 4.04 11.16 12.83
N LYS A 72 2.87 11.57 12.33
CA LYS A 72 2.22 12.83 12.77
C LYS A 72 1.90 12.82 14.26
N ARG A 73 1.43 11.70 14.81
CA ARG A 73 1.16 11.56 16.25
C ARG A 73 2.45 11.63 17.07
N LEU A 74 3.53 11.01 16.61
CA LEU A 74 4.84 11.10 17.23
C LEU A 74 5.34 12.54 17.26
N LEU A 75 5.28 13.24 16.13
CA LEU A 75 5.73 14.64 16.02
C LEU A 75 4.85 15.64 16.80
N LYS A 76 3.62 15.26 17.16
CA LYS A 76 2.78 16.05 18.08
C LYS A 76 3.29 15.95 19.53
N LYS A 77 3.93 14.84 19.90
CA LYS A 77 4.46 14.59 21.24
C LYS A 77 5.92 15.03 21.39
N GLU A 78 6.71 14.91 20.33
CA GLU A 78 8.12 15.28 20.29
C GLU A 78 8.38 16.22 19.12
N LYS A 79 8.93 17.41 19.39
CA LYS A 79 9.19 18.44 18.37
C LYS A 79 10.46 18.15 17.58
N GLU A 80 11.43 17.50 18.20
CA GLU A 80 12.70 17.11 17.56
C GLU A 80 12.51 15.82 16.74
N LYS A 81 12.62 15.93 15.41
CA LYS A 81 12.30 14.83 14.48
C LYS A 81 13.21 13.63 14.70
N GLU A 82 14.48 13.90 15.02
CA GLU A 82 15.54 12.92 15.22
C GLU A 82 15.23 12.05 16.43
N LYS A 83 14.83 12.66 17.56
CA LYS A 83 14.36 11.95 18.76
C LYS A 83 13.06 11.19 18.53
N ALA A 84 12.09 11.78 17.84
CA ALA A 84 10.84 11.12 17.49
C ALA A 84 11.08 9.85 16.64
N LEU A 85 12.00 9.94 15.68
CA LEU A 85 12.40 8.80 14.84
C LEU A 85 13.17 7.75 15.64
N LEU A 86 14.06 8.16 16.54
CA LEU A 86 14.78 7.24 17.43
C LEU A 86 13.81 6.45 18.31
N ALA A 87 12.83 7.13 18.92
CA ALA A 87 11.81 6.50 19.73
C ALA A 87 10.97 5.51 18.90
N TYR A 88 10.50 5.91 17.72
CA TYR A 88 9.74 5.01 16.85
C TYR A 88 10.52 3.76 16.45
N ARG A 89 11.80 3.91 16.08
CA ARG A 89 12.65 2.79 15.65
C ARG A 89 12.99 1.81 16.78
N SER A 90 12.94 2.27 18.03
CA SER A 90 13.26 1.45 19.22
C SER A 90 12.04 0.91 19.96
N THR A 91 10.82 1.34 19.58
CA THR A 91 9.58 0.88 20.22
C THR A 91 9.06 -0.39 19.55
N PRO A 92 8.80 -1.47 20.31
CA PRO A 92 8.14 -2.67 19.79
C PRO A 92 6.79 -2.38 19.12
N LEU A 93 6.55 -3.03 17.98
CA LEU A 93 5.26 -3.02 17.30
C LEU A 93 4.35 -4.14 17.85
N SER A 94 3.16 -4.29 17.26
CA SER A 94 2.23 -5.38 17.62
C SER A 94 2.81 -6.77 17.41
N CYS A 95 3.86 -6.91 16.57
CA CYS A 95 4.60 -8.15 16.39
C CYS A 95 5.72 -8.37 17.43
N ALA A 96 5.70 -7.64 18.54
CA ALA A 96 6.68 -7.67 19.63
C ALA A 96 8.10 -7.16 19.31
N TYR A 97 8.42 -6.92 18.03
CA TYR A 97 9.72 -6.40 17.61
C TYR A 97 9.66 -4.94 17.19
N SER A 98 10.72 -4.18 17.47
CA SER A 98 10.87 -2.80 17.01
C SER A 98 11.31 -2.73 15.55
N PRO A 99 11.07 -1.61 14.83
CA PRO A 99 11.56 -1.45 13.46
C PRO A 99 13.07 -1.64 13.32
N ALA A 100 13.86 -1.24 14.32
CA ALA A 100 15.32 -1.45 14.32
C ALA A 100 15.69 -2.93 14.47
N GLU A 101 14.97 -3.68 15.30
CA GLU A 101 15.17 -5.11 15.46
C GLU A 101 14.79 -5.88 14.19
N LEU A 102 13.71 -5.49 13.52
CA LEU A 102 13.29 -6.09 12.25
C LEU A 102 14.28 -5.81 11.12
N LEU A 103 14.88 -4.61 11.11
CA LEU A 103 15.79 -4.18 10.04
C LEU A 103 17.25 -4.63 10.25
N MET A 104 17.74 -4.60 11.50
CA MET A 104 19.16 -4.79 11.82
C MET A 104 19.42 -5.98 12.75
N GLY A 105 18.38 -6.70 13.18
CA GLY A 105 18.50 -7.83 14.11
C GLY A 105 18.91 -7.42 15.52
N ARG A 106 18.88 -6.15 15.91
CA ARG A 106 19.33 -5.70 17.24
C ARG A 106 18.53 -4.53 17.77
N LYS A 107 18.56 -4.36 19.09
CA LYS A 107 18.15 -3.11 19.71
C LYS A 107 19.19 -2.03 19.45
N ILE A 108 18.72 -0.79 19.38
CA ILE A 108 19.56 0.40 19.29
C ILE A 108 19.61 1.11 20.64
N ARG A 109 20.73 1.76 20.94
CA ARG A 109 20.86 2.56 22.15
C ARG A 109 19.93 3.77 22.06
N THR A 110 19.22 4.02 23.14
CA THR A 110 18.37 5.20 23.33
C THR A 110 18.82 5.94 24.59
N THR A 111 18.06 6.93 25.02
CA THR A 111 18.25 7.58 26.32
C THR A 111 17.94 6.65 27.50
N VAL A 112 17.28 5.51 27.26
CA VAL A 112 16.97 4.51 28.28
C VAL A 112 18.08 3.45 28.31
N PRO A 113 18.61 3.09 29.50
CA PRO A 113 19.60 2.03 29.63
C PRO A 113 19.11 0.71 29.01
N THR A 114 20.01 0.02 28.32
CA THR A 114 19.74 -1.26 27.65
C THR A 114 20.93 -2.19 27.88
N PHE A 115 20.66 -3.47 28.09
CA PHE A 115 21.71 -4.48 28.25
C PHE A 115 22.56 -4.62 26.98
N HIS A 116 23.88 -4.71 27.14
CA HIS A 116 24.83 -4.83 26.03
C HIS A 116 24.52 -6.02 25.11
N LYS A 117 24.08 -7.16 25.68
CA LYS A 117 23.68 -8.37 24.93
C LYS A 117 22.54 -8.17 23.93
N LEU A 118 21.75 -7.10 24.08
CA LEU A 118 20.64 -6.79 23.17
C LEU A 118 21.09 -5.87 22.01
N LEU A 119 22.30 -5.31 22.10
CA LEU A 119 22.90 -4.47 21.07
C LEU A 119 23.64 -5.29 20.00
N THR A 120 23.89 -6.57 20.25
CA THR A 120 24.50 -7.49 19.29
C THR A 120 23.44 -8.00 18.30
N PRO A 121 23.69 -7.96 16.97
CA PRO A 121 22.78 -8.50 15.96
C PRO A 121 22.46 -9.98 16.20
N LYS A 122 21.17 -10.28 16.26
CA LYS A 122 20.59 -11.62 16.28
C LYS A 122 19.27 -11.60 15.51
N TRP A 123 19.21 -12.36 14.42
CA TRP A 123 17.99 -12.47 13.64
C TRP A 123 16.91 -13.22 14.42
N HIS A 124 15.69 -12.70 14.34
CA HIS A 124 14.52 -13.29 14.94
C HIS A 124 14.03 -14.49 14.11
N ASP A 125 13.22 -15.35 14.73
CA ASP A 125 12.57 -16.45 14.04
C ASP A 125 11.57 -15.88 13.01
N LEU A 126 12.01 -15.80 11.76
CA LEU A 126 11.24 -15.20 10.67
C LEU A 126 9.97 -15.99 10.37
N ILE A 127 9.99 -17.32 10.59
CA ILE A 127 8.83 -18.18 10.36
C ILE A 127 7.74 -17.81 11.34
N LYS A 128 8.07 -17.76 12.64
CA LYS A 128 7.11 -17.35 13.68
C LYS A 128 6.59 -15.93 13.47
N LEU A 129 7.45 -15.01 13.03
CA LEU A 129 7.03 -13.64 12.73
C LEU A 129 6.02 -13.61 11.57
N GLN A 130 6.30 -14.34 10.49
CA GLN A 130 5.40 -14.44 9.33
C GLN A 130 4.07 -15.09 9.70
N GLU A 131 4.07 -16.15 10.49
CA GLU A 131 2.86 -16.81 11.00
C GLU A 131 2.02 -15.85 11.85
N HIS A 132 2.65 -15.15 12.80
CA HIS A 132 1.98 -14.18 13.65
C HIS A 132 1.36 -13.02 12.83
N GLU A 133 2.10 -12.50 11.84
CA GLU A 133 1.58 -11.48 10.93
C GLU A 133 0.42 -12.01 10.08
N ALA A 134 0.52 -13.23 9.56
CA ALA A 134 -0.53 -13.85 8.76
C ALA A 134 -1.82 -14.04 9.57
N GLN A 135 -1.70 -14.56 10.79
CA GLN A 135 -2.81 -14.69 11.73
C GLN A 135 -3.45 -13.32 12.06
N SER A 136 -2.62 -12.32 12.35
CA SER A 136 -3.08 -10.95 12.60
C SER A 136 -3.84 -10.37 11.41
N LYS A 137 -3.33 -10.56 10.18
CA LYS A 137 -3.97 -10.11 8.94
C LYS A 137 -5.32 -10.83 8.70
N LEU A 138 -5.37 -12.14 8.93
CA LEU A 138 -6.60 -12.93 8.83
C LEU A 138 -7.66 -12.47 9.84
N GLN A 139 -7.26 -12.23 11.08
CA GLN A 139 -8.17 -11.77 12.13
C GLN A 139 -8.69 -10.35 11.82
N GLN A 140 -7.82 -9.43 11.38
CA GLN A 140 -8.23 -8.10 10.92
C GLN A 140 -9.21 -8.17 9.74
N GLN A 141 -8.95 -9.06 8.78
CA GLN A 141 -9.85 -9.28 7.65
C GLN A 141 -11.22 -9.81 8.11
N LYS A 142 -11.25 -10.79 9.02
CA LYS A 142 -12.49 -11.32 9.60
C LYS A 142 -13.29 -10.21 10.28
N TYR A 143 -12.67 -9.46 11.19
CA TYR A 143 -13.34 -8.35 11.88
C TYR A 143 -13.88 -7.28 10.93
N PHE A 144 -13.10 -6.90 9.92
CA PHE A 144 -13.55 -5.95 8.91
C PHE A 144 -14.76 -6.48 8.14
N ASN A 145 -14.69 -7.73 7.66
CA ASN A 145 -15.76 -8.34 6.88
C ASN A 145 -17.05 -8.46 7.69
N THR A 146 -16.97 -8.93 8.94
CA THR A 146 -18.13 -9.04 9.83
C THR A 146 -18.72 -7.66 10.14
N ARG A 147 -17.89 -6.68 10.52
CA ARG A 147 -18.36 -5.34 10.88
C ARG A 147 -19.01 -4.59 9.72
N HIS A 148 -18.50 -4.77 8.50
CA HIS A 148 -18.99 -4.04 7.32
C HIS A 148 -19.88 -4.88 6.40
N CYS A 149 -20.23 -6.11 6.81
CA CYS A 149 -20.92 -7.10 5.99
C CYS A 149 -20.29 -7.21 4.59
N ALA A 150 -18.96 -7.20 4.53
CA ALA A 150 -18.22 -7.16 3.27
C ALA A 150 -18.22 -8.54 2.62
N MET A 151 -18.76 -8.60 1.40
CA MET A 151 -18.81 -9.81 0.60
C MET A 151 -17.73 -9.76 -0.50
N PRO A 152 -17.11 -10.90 -0.85
CA PRO A 152 -16.19 -10.94 -1.97
C PRO A 152 -16.92 -10.58 -3.27
N LEU A 153 -16.32 -9.71 -4.08
CA LEU A 153 -16.85 -9.36 -5.39
C LEU A 153 -16.61 -10.52 -6.36
N LYS A 154 -17.64 -10.88 -7.14
CA LYS A 154 -17.55 -11.91 -8.19
C LYS A 154 -16.50 -11.51 -9.23
N GLN A 155 -15.70 -12.47 -9.70
CA GLN A 155 -14.78 -12.26 -10.81
C GLN A 155 -15.54 -11.88 -12.08
N ILE A 156 -14.91 -11.10 -12.96
CA ILE A 156 -15.50 -10.68 -14.23
C ILE A 156 -14.80 -11.47 -15.36
N PRO A 157 -15.54 -12.22 -16.18
CA PRO A 157 -14.94 -12.95 -17.29
C PRO A 157 -14.41 -11.99 -18.37
N GLN A 158 -13.43 -12.45 -19.14
CA GLN A 158 -12.90 -11.73 -20.28
C GLN A 158 -14.00 -11.48 -21.33
N GLY A 159 -13.94 -10.34 -22.02
CA GLY A 159 -14.93 -9.92 -23.01
C GLY A 159 -16.19 -9.29 -22.42
N THR A 160 -16.32 -9.21 -21.10
CA THR A 160 -17.50 -8.58 -20.48
C THR A 160 -17.42 -7.06 -20.59
N GLU A 161 -18.50 -6.42 -21.02
CA GLU A 161 -18.65 -4.97 -20.98
C GLU A 161 -18.92 -4.49 -19.54
N VAL A 162 -18.14 -3.52 -19.09
CA VAL A 162 -18.19 -2.96 -17.74
C VAL A 162 -18.23 -1.44 -17.78
N HIS A 163 -19.02 -0.85 -16.89
CA HIS A 163 -18.98 0.57 -16.63
C HIS A 163 -17.90 0.88 -15.58
N ILE A 164 -17.02 1.84 -15.87
CA ILE A 164 -15.93 2.22 -14.98
C ILE A 164 -16.38 3.44 -14.17
N SER A 165 -16.57 3.30 -12.85
CA SER A 165 -17.09 4.40 -12.00
C SER A 165 -16.24 5.69 -11.96
N THR A 166 -15.03 5.66 -12.53
CA THR A 166 -14.09 6.79 -12.56
C THR A 166 -13.78 7.28 -13.98
N HIS A 167 -14.47 6.74 -14.98
CA HIS A 167 -14.41 7.13 -16.38
C HIS A 167 -15.83 7.29 -16.94
N PRO A 168 -16.04 8.24 -17.86
CA PRO A 168 -17.36 8.46 -18.45
C PRO A 168 -17.77 7.31 -19.39
N GLU A 169 -16.80 6.66 -20.02
CA GLU A 169 -17.03 5.62 -21.03
C GLU A 169 -17.08 4.20 -20.43
N ASN A 170 -17.84 3.33 -21.08
CA ASN A 170 -17.77 1.89 -20.84
C ASN A 170 -16.49 1.30 -21.44
N GLY A 171 -16.11 0.12 -20.98
CA GLY A 171 -15.03 -0.61 -21.60
C GLY A 171 -15.18 -2.12 -21.48
N VAL A 172 -14.36 -2.85 -22.22
CA VAL A 172 -14.40 -4.31 -22.31
C VAL A 172 -13.22 -4.90 -21.55
N VAL A 173 -13.47 -5.91 -20.71
CA VAL A 173 -12.41 -6.59 -19.95
C VAL A 173 -11.54 -7.41 -20.90
N LYS A 174 -10.26 -7.04 -21.03
CA LYS A 174 -9.33 -7.65 -21.97
C LYS A 174 -8.55 -8.81 -21.37
N THR A 175 -8.04 -8.65 -20.14
CA THR A 175 -7.26 -9.69 -19.45
C THR A 175 -7.36 -9.54 -17.93
N SER A 176 -7.47 -10.65 -17.20
CA SER A 176 -7.26 -10.66 -15.74
C SER A 176 -5.76 -10.57 -15.49
N THR A 177 -5.31 -9.56 -14.73
CA THR A 177 -3.88 -9.42 -14.39
C THR A 177 -3.48 -10.46 -13.34
N GLU A 178 -2.19 -10.61 -13.03
CA GLU A 178 -1.65 -11.50 -11.98
C GLU A 178 -2.34 -11.39 -10.60
N SER A 179 -3.11 -10.31 -10.36
CA SER A 179 -3.84 -10.12 -9.12
C SER A 179 -5.36 -10.23 -9.32
N PRO A 180 -6.08 -10.97 -8.46
CA PRO A 180 -7.49 -11.31 -8.65
C PRO A 180 -8.46 -10.11 -8.59
N ARG A 181 -7.96 -8.94 -8.17
CA ARG A 181 -8.74 -7.71 -8.01
C ARG A 181 -8.36 -6.63 -9.02
N GLN A 182 -7.41 -6.88 -9.91
CA GLN A 182 -6.99 -5.92 -10.94
C GLN A 182 -7.36 -6.45 -12.32
N TYR A 183 -7.88 -5.54 -13.15
CA TYR A 183 -8.38 -5.85 -14.48
C TYR A 183 -7.83 -4.81 -15.47
N GLU A 184 -7.52 -5.27 -16.67
CA GLU A 184 -7.27 -4.41 -17.82
C GLU A 184 -8.56 -4.26 -18.62
N VAL A 185 -8.98 -3.02 -18.83
CA VAL A 185 -10.23 -2.67 -19.51
C VAL A 185 -9.88 -1.80 -20.71
N GLU A 186 -10.38 -2.19 -21.87
CA GLU A 186 -10.24 -1.45 -23.13
C GLU A 186 -11.39 -0.45 -23.25
N THR A 187 -11.08 0.83 -23.25
CA THR A 187 -12.00 1.94 -23.54
C THR A 187 -11.71 2.50 -24.93
N PRO A 188 -12.63 3.27 -25.55
CA PRO A 188 -12.39 3.96 -26.83
C PRO A 188 -11.10 4.81 -26.84
N THR A 189 -10.72 5.32 -25.68
CA THR A 189 -9.55 6.16 -25.44
C THR A 189 -8.24 5.39 -25.15
N GLY A 190 -8.31 4.06 -24.98
CA GLY A 190 -7.14 3.21 -24.73
C GLY A 190 -7.35 2.14 -23.66
N VAL A 191 -6.28 1.44 -23.28
CA VAL A 191 -6.33 0.39 -22.26
C VAL A 191 -6.01 0.96 -20.88
N ILE A 192 -6.91 0.76 -19.91
CA ILE A 192 -6.74 1.23 -18.53
C ILE A 192 -6.72 0.09 -17.52
N LYS A 193 -5.94 0.24 -16.45
CA LYS A 193 -5.88 -0.70 -15.32
C LYS A 193 -6.77 -0.22 -14.17
N ARG A 194 -7.72 -1.06 -13.74
CA ARG A 194 -8.67 -0.72 -12.67
C ARG A 194 -8.86 -1.83 -11.66
N ASN A 195 -9.19 -1.44 -10.42
CA ASN A 195 -9.56 -2.38 -9.38
C ASN A 195 -11.00 -2.89 -9.60
N ARG A 196 -11.29 -4.14 -9.22
CA ARG A 196 -12.62 -4.77 -9.31
C ARG A 196 -13.74 -3.93 -8.69
N VAL A 197 -13.47 -3.21 -7.60
CA VAL A 197 -14.44 -2.33 -6.92
C VAL A 197 -14.90 -1.17 -7.82
N GLN A 198 -14.07 -0.77 -8.80
CA GLN A 198 -14.34 0.35 -9.69
C GLN A 198 -15.10 -0.07 -10.96
N LEU A 199 -15.22 -1.38 -11.21
CA LEU A 199 -15.89 -1.96 -12.37
C LEU A 199 -17.31 -2.40 -12.00
N LEU A 200 -18.29 -1.82 -12.65
CA LEU A 200 -19.71 -2.12 -12.48
C LEU A 200 -20.17 -2.92 -13.69
N LEU A 201 -20.88 -4.02 -13.45
CA LEU A 201 -21.48 -4.81 -14.53
C LEU A 201 -22.73 -4.07 -15.02
N ASN A 202 -22.86 -3.92 -16.33
CA ASN A 202 -24.05 -3.30 -16.92
C ASN A 202 -25.28 -4.16 -16.57
N ALA A 203 -26.34 -3.51 -16.09
CA ALA A 203 -27.53 -4.16 -15.54
C ALA A 203 -28.32 -4.99 -16.57
N THR A 204 -27.97 -4.93 -17.85
CA THR A 204 -28.57 -5.73 -18.93
C THR A 204 -28.25 -7.22 -18.83
N VAL A 205 -27.24 -7.62 -18.03
CA VAL A 205 -26.87 -9.05 -17.84
C VAL A 205 -27.46 -9.65 -16.54
N PHE A 206 -28.12 -8.85 -15.70
CA PHE A 206 -28.80 -9.38 -14.50
C PHE A 206 -30.31 -9.11 -14.59
N SER A 207 -31.06 -10.18 -14.83
CA SER A 207 -32.52 -10.24 -14.75
C SER A 207 -33.04 -9.49 -13.50
N SER A 208 -33.90 -8.50 -13.77
CA SER A 208 -34.90 -7.76 -12.98
C SER A 208 -34.95 -7.75 -11.43
N THR A 209 -34.30 -8.65 -10.68
CA THR A 209 -34.50 -8.78 -9.22
C THR A 209 -33.48 -7.99 -8.38
N ALA A 210 -32.33 -7.61 -8.94
CA ALA A 210 -31.21 -7.04 -8.16
C ALA A 210 -31.23 -5.50 -7.96
N ARG A 211 -32.25 -4.79 -8.46
CA ARG A 211 -32.31 -3.31 -8.41
C ARG A 211 -32.54 -2.74 -7.00
N LYS A 212 -33.07 -3.51 -6.04
CA LYS A 212 -33.42 -2.97 -4.70
C LYS A 212 -32.24 -2.86 -3.73
N ASN A 213 -31.15 -3.60 -3.92
CA ASN A 213 -30.11 -3.70 -2.88
C ASN A 213 -28.91 -2.73 -3.04
N TYR A 214 -28.80 -2.01 -4.17
CA TYR A 214 -27.64 -1.15 -4.42
C TYR A 214 -27.84 0.31 -3.95
N ARG A 215 -29.08 0.75 -3.75
CA ARG A 215 -29.39 2.16 -3.41
C ARG A 215 -29.43 2.46 -1.90
N ALA A 216 -29.33 1.45 -1.04
CA ALA A 216 -29.50 1.59 0.42
C ALA A 216 -28.20 1.71 1.25
N LYS A 217 -27.00 1.72 0.64
CA LYS A 217 -25.71 1.75 1.37
C LYS A 217 -24.83 2.98 1.10
N ARG A 218 -25.45 4.10 0.70
CA ARG A 218 -24.82 5.42 0.68
C ARG A 218 -25.72 6.41 1.41
N ASN A 219 -25.72 6.31 2.74
CA ASN A 219 -25.92 7.39 3.70
C ASN A 219 -25.19 6.97 4.98
#